data_AF-A0A8B6EZD9-F1
#
_entry.id   AF-A0A8B6EZD9-F1
#
_cell.length_a   1.000
_cell.length_b   1.000
_cell.length_c   1.000
_cell.angle_alpha   90.00
_cell.angle_beta   90.00
_cell.angle_gamma   90.00
#
_symmetry.space_group_name_H-M   'P 1'
#
loop_
_entity.id
_entity.type
_entity.pdbx_description
1 polymer ?
#
loop_
_entity_poly.entity_id
_entity_poly.type
_entity_poly.pdbx_seq_one_letter_code
_entity_poly.pdbx_strand_id
1 'polypeptide(L)'
;MWQSRKPEEIDELKEEMAQDIGKAIEWTRKWRVNISIEKTEVCMFTKKKISKEDKTIQLNGKELNYNPNPKLLGVILDEKMTFGKHLETLEKRASRNLTILREVRQISKMNTKKLLQLYFCLIRSVVEYSCPAWQVAEQKDLQKLDRLQRKALTLCLDMPSTSGRAALEIEAGVLPIDLRIEEIAIREIAKIQSKSIKEPIKQQLINYQEEIGHDIHITPMGKALCQSFEMEKETGININLIEPEFTYRLGETSRTKTTPSYWNRLGSSKSRTSEQKKLCITVMTELIGNTANDQATAYTDGSCMGNPGPCGAGAIIYTEDSRPAIRLHRPVAQRGSILLAELVAIVMVLEFCILERLHNTITTLKIFSDSQSAVGLLTLNWAPKSYIDVIRDIKEHIEDLRTKGMEICILWTPGHANIQGNDEADLLAKQAAEEATQLLPKNVMTF
;
A
#
# COMPACT_ATOMS: atom_id res chain seq x y z
N MET A 1 26.69 5.07 0.77
CA MET A 1 25.62 4.34 0.04
C MET A 1 26.33 3.50 -1.00
N TRP A 2 26.06 2.19 -1.03
CA TRP A 2 26.80 1.14 -1.75
C TRP A 2 27.38 1.59 -3.10
N GLN A 3 28.69 1.83 -3.15
CA GLN A 3 29.40 2.00 -4.42
C GLN A 3 29.76 0.60 -4.94
N SER A 4 29.46 0.34 -6.22
CA SER A 4 29.77 -0.91 -6.94
C SER A 4 31.27 -1.12 -7.15
N ARG A 5 32.10 -0.13 -6.80
CA ARG A 5 33.55 -0.14 -6.96
C ARG A 5 34.16 -1.13 -5.97
N LYS A 6 34.87 -2.14 -6.48
CA LYS A 6 35.76 -2.96 -5.65
C LYS A 6 36.88 -2.03 -5.16
N PRO A 7 37.07 -1.83 -3.86
CA PRO A 7 38.33 -1.31 -3.37
C PRO A 7 39.40 -2.31 -3.79
N GLU A 8 40.42 -1.84 -4.51
CA GLU A 8 41.51 -2.70 -4.96
C GLU A 8 42.36 -3.09 -3.76
N GLU A 9 42.41 -2.27 -2.70
CA GLU A 9 43.22 -2.49 -1.50
C GLU A 9 42.49 -2.15 -0.18
N ILE A 10 42.94 -2.73 0.94
CA ILE A 10 42.34 -2.48 2.28
C ILE A 10 42.63 -1.03 2.73
N ASP A 11 43.75 -0.46 2.29
CA ASP A 11 44.12 0.91 2.64
C ASP A 11 43.17 1.93 2.01
N GLU A 12 42.69 1.72 0.78
CA GLU A 12 41.66 2.56 0.16
C GLU A 12 40.37 2.59 0.99
N LEU A 13 39.92 1.42 1.48
CA LEU A 13 38.74 1.33 2.37
C LEU A 13 38.93 2.13 3.67
N LYS A 14 40.15 2.11 4.22
CA LYS A 14 40.47 2.84 5.44
C LYS A 14 40.47 4.35 5.20
N GLU A 15 41.03 4.79 4.08
CA GLU A 15 41.02 6.20 3.69
C GLU A 15 39.60 6.72 3.46
N GLU A 16 38.77 6.01 2.69
CA GLU A 16 37.37 6.38 2.44
C GLU A 16 36.58 6.48 3.76
N MET A 17 36.72 5.48 4.62
CA MET A 17 36.06 5.46 5.92
C MET A 17 36.54 6.59 6.82
N ALA A 18 37.83 6.91 6.82
CA ALA A 18 38.37 8.04 7.58
C ALA A 18 37.82 9.38 7.09
N GLN A 19 37.68 9.55 5.76
CA GLN A 19 37.05 10.74 5.17
C GLN A 19 35.58 10.86 5.58
N ASP A 20 34.83 9.76 5.55
CA ASP A 20 33.41 9.74 5.92
C ASP A 20 33.19 9.97 7.41
N ILE A 21 34.06 9.42 8.26
CA ILE A 21 34.11 9.75 9.69
C ILE A 21 34.37 11.25 9.88
N GLY A 22 35.31 11.83 9.13
CA GLY A 22 35.60 13.27 9.15
C GLY A 22 34.36 14.12 8.84
N LYS A 23 33.63 13.79 7.77
CA LYS A 23 32.36 14.45 7.41
C LYS A 23 31.31 14.31 8.51
N ALA A 24 31.20 13.13 9.12
CA ALA A 24 30.26 12.90 10.23
C ALA A 24 30.62 13.73 11.47
N ILE A 25 31.91 13.90 11.79
CA ILE A 25 32.37 14.75 12.88
C ILE A 25 32.03 16.23 12.59
N GLU A 26 32.28 16.71 11.37
CA GLU A 26 31.96 18.08 11.00
C GLU A 26 30.45 18.36 11.14
N TRP A 27 29.62 17.43 10.66
CA TRP A 27 28.17 17.51 10.79
C TRP A 27 27.74 17.54 12.27
N THR A 28 28.28 16.66 13.10
CA THR A 28 27.93 16.61 14.53
C THR A 28 28.36 17.87 15.27
N ARG A 29 29.52 18.45 14.94
CA ARG A 29 29.94 19.77 15.46
C ARG A 29 28.99 20.88 15.04
N LYS A 30 28.64 20.96 13.75
CA LYS A 30 27.71 21.96 13.21
C LYS A 30 26.36 21.94 13.94
N TRP A 31 25.85 20.75 14.21
CA TRP A 31 24.54 20.56 14.85
C TRP A 31 24.60 20.36 16.37
N ARG A 32 25.79 20.47 16.98
CA ARG A 32 26.03 20.29 18.43
C ARG A 32 25.50 18.95 18.97
N VAL A 33 25.65 17.89 18.18
CA VAL A 33 25.31 16.51 18.55
C VAL A 33 26.58 15.80 18.98
N ASN A 34 26.50 14.94 20.00
CA ASN A 34 27.64 14.12 20.44
C ASN A 34 27.51 12.69 19.91
N ILE A 35 28.60 12.14 19.36
CA ILE A 35 28.67 10.73 18.95
C ILE A 35 28.95 9.86 20.19
N SER A 36 28.10 8.86 20.42
CA SER A 36 28.34 7.85 21.45
C SER A 36 29.30 6.80 20.93
N ILE A 37 30.54 6.84 21.41
CA ILE A 37 31.60 5.90 21.02
C ILE A 37 31.21 4.46 21.37
N GLU A 38 30.56 4.24 22.51
CA GLU A 38 30.09 2.92 22.96
C GLU A 38 29.02 2.30 22.05
N LYS A 39 28.19 3.14 21.41
CA LYS A 39 27.14 2.69 20.47
C LYS A 39 27.61 2.68 19.01
N THR A 40 28.81 3.17 18.74
CA THR A 40 29.37 3.26 17.39
C THR A 40 30.21 2.03 17.12
N GLU A 41 29.79 1.27 16.11
CA GLU A 41 30.48 0.07 15.67
C GLU A 41 31.10 0.29 14.30
N VAL A 42 32.16 -0.46 14.01
CA VAL A 42 32.78 -0.47 12.69
C VAL A 42 32.78 -1.87 12.11
N CYS A 43 32.49 -1.97 10.81
CA CYS A 43 32.63 -3.16 10.01
C CYS A 43 33.14 -2.76 8.63
N MET A 44 34.14 -3.48 8.11
CA MET A 44 34.60 -3.30 6.74
C MET A 44 33.97 -4.38 5.85
N PHE A 45 33.28 -3.97 4.80
CA PHE A 45 32.67 -4.88 3.84
C PHE A 45 33.68 -5.24 2.74
N THR A 46 34.33 -6.40 2.87
CA THR A 46 35.29 -6.91 1.91
C THR A 46 35.39 -8.44 1.93
N LYS A 47 35.74 -9.01 0.77
CA LYS A 47 36.08 -10.44 0.65
C LYS A 47 37.51 -10.75 1.11
N LYS A 48 38.37 -9.73 1.19
CA LYS A 48 39.77 -9.86 1.62
C LYS A 48 39.84 -10.11 3.13
N LYS A 49 40.91 -10.78 3.56
CA LYS A 49 41.18 -10.97 4.99
C LYS A 49 41.72 -9.66 5.57
N ILE A 50 41.08 -9.15 6.60
CA ILE A 50 41.49 -7.93 7.30
C ILE A 50 42.43 -8.31 8.44
N SER A 51 43.57 -7.63 8.54
CA SER A 51 44.54 -7.81 9.63
C SER A 51 43.96 -7.35 10.97
N LYS A 52 44.68 -7.57 12.08
CA LYS A 52 44.23 -7.05 13.39
C LYS A 52 44.45 -5.53 13.44
N GLU A 53 45.57 -5.05 12.90
CA GLU A 53 45.91 -3.64 12.86
C GLU A 53 44.87 -2.84 12.06
N ASP A 54 44.40 -3.38 10.93
CA ASP A 54 43.43 -2.70 10.07
C ASP A 54 42.03 -2.58 10.69
N LYS A 55 41.71 -3.38 11.71
CA LYS A 55 40.43 -3.31 12.43
C LYS A 55 40.41 -2.18 13.47
N THR A 56 41.57 -1.66 13.86
CA THR A 56 41.69 -0.62 14.88
C THR A 56 41.46 0.74 14.24
N ILE A 57 40.25 1.29 14.47
CA ILE A 57 39.84 2.59 13.95
C ILE A 57 39.51 3.49 15.13
N GLN A 58 40.01 4.72 15.09
CA GLN A 58 39.86 5.66 16.18
C GLN A 58 38.93 6.81 15.84
N LEU A 59 38.12 7.21 16.81
CA LEU A 59 37.29 8.41 16.78
C LEU A 59 37.63 9.27 18.00
N ASN A 60 38.11 10.50 17.77
CA ASN A 60 38.55 11.42 18.82
C ASN A 60 39.56 10.78 19.81
N GLY A 61 40.50 9.99 19.29
CA GLY A 61 41.54 9.30 20.08
C GLY A 61 41.06 8.09 20.89
N LYS A 62 39.80 7.64 20.71
CA LYS A 62 39.30 6.38 21.28
C LYS A 62 39.04 5.35 20.19
N GLU A 63 39.39 4.10 20.46
CA GLU A 63 39.14 2.98 19.55
C GLU A 63 37.63 2.65 19.49
N LEU A 64 37.12 2.44 18.27
CA LEU A 64 35.76 2.01 18.02
C LEU A 64 35.63 0.49 18.08
N ASN A 65 34.46 -0.01 18.48
CA ASN A 65 34.20 -1.44 18.53
C ASN A 65 34.08 -2.03 17.12
N TYR A 66 34.97 -2.95 16.76
CA TYR A 66 34.86 -3.69 15.50
C TYR A 66 33.84 -4.82 15.63
N ASN A 67 32.72 -4.72 14.90
CA ASN A 67 31.69 -5.75 14.86
C ASN A 67 31.60 -6.36 13.45
N PRO A 68 32.03 -7.63 13.23
CA PRO A 68 31.94 -8.27 11.92
C PRO A 68 30.51 -8.60 11.49
N ASN A 69 29.52 -8.47 12.39
CA ASN A 69 28.11 -8.72 12.11
C ASN A 69 27.22 -7.56 12.58
N PRO A 70 27.41 -6.34 12.04
CA PRO A 70 26.66 -5.18 12.51
C PRO A 70 25.18 -5.32 12.14
N LYS A 71 24.30 -4.83 13.01
CA LYS A 71 22.85 -4.87 12.78
C LYS A 71 22.32 -3.50 12.40
N LEU A 72 21.76 -3.37 11.20
CA LEU A 72 21.17 -2.15 10.69
C LEU A 72 19.69 -2.37 10.40
N LEU A 73 18.81 -1.59 11.05
CA LEU A 73 17.35 -1.64 10.87
C LEU A 73 16.78 -3.07 10.88
N GLY A 74 17.28 -3.93 11.77
CA GLY A 74 16.81 -5.31 11.88
C GLY A 74 17.51 -6.34 10.99
N VAL A 75 18.33 -5.91 10.03
CA VAL A 75 19.13 -6.78 9.15
C VAL A 75 20.55 -6.92 9.72
N ILE A 76 21.03 -8.15 9.83
CA ILE A 76 22.42 -8.43 10.24
C ILE A 76 23.27 -8.51 8.98
N LEU A 77 24.27 -7.63 8.86
CA LEU A 77 25.23 -7.67 7.76
C LEU A 77 26.41 -8.56 8.16
N ASP A 78 27.23 -8.96 7.20
CA ASP A 78 28.54 -9.57 7.47
C ASP A 78 29.60 -8.98 6.53
N GLU A 79 30.87 -9.09 6.90
CA GLU A 79 32.01 -8.53 6.15
C GLU A 79 31.95 -8.89 4.65
N LYS A 80 31.47 -10.08 4.30
CA LYS A 80 31.43 -10.57 2.91
C LYS A 80 30.09 -10.34 2.22
N MET A 81 29.12 -9.76 2.92
CA MET A 81 27.76 -9.53 2.46
C MET A 81 27.04 -10.81 2.00
N THR A 82 27.30 -11.91 2.71
CA THR A 82 26.67 -13.22 2.43
C THR A 82 25.31 -13.39 3.12
N PHE A 83 25.02 -12.59 4.14
CA PHE A 83 23.84 -12.64 5.00
C PHE A 83 23.63 -13.98 5.72
N GLY A 84 24.66 -14.81 5.82
CA GLY A 84 24.57 -16.14 6.44
C GLY A 84 24.15 -16.04 7.92
N LYS A 85 24.74 -15.09 8.67
CA LYS A 85 24.40 -14.87 10.09
C LYS A 85 22.98 -14.34 10.28
N HIS A 86 22.50 -13.51 9.35
CA HIS A 86 21.14 -13.03 9.31
C HIS A 86 20.16 -14.17 9.13
N LEU A 87 20.36 -15.01 8.10
CA LEU A 87 19.48 -16.15 7.84
C LEU A 87 19.50 -17.20 8.95
N GLU A 88 20.65 -17.44 9.59
CA GLU A 88 20.72 -18.30 10.78
C GLU A 88 19.84 -17.76 11.93
N THR A 89 19.91 -16.46 12.18
CA THR A 89 19.14 -15.81 13.25
C THR A 89 17.65 -15.78 12.92
N LEU A 90 17.31 -15.51 11.66
CA LEU A 90 15.96 -15.48 11.12
C LEU A 90 15.32 -16.88 11.18
N GLU A 91 16.02 -17.92 10.72
CA GLU A 91 15.57 -19.32 10.79
C GLU A 91 15.31 -19.74 12.23
N LYS A 92 16.21 -19.41 13.17
CA LYS A 92 16.03 -19.69 14.60
C LYS A 92 14.76 -19.04 15.16
N ARG A 93 14.53 -17.77 14.84
CA ARG A 93 13.33 -17.04 15.29
C ARG A 93 12.07 -17.65 14.70
N ALA A 94 12.06 -17.91 13.40
CA ALA A 94 10.91 -18.46 12.71
C ALA A 94 10.62 -19.91 13.12
N SER A 95 11.66 -20.71 13.43
CA SER A 95 11.52 -22.06 13.97
C SER A 95 10.91 -22.08 15.37
N ARG A 96 11.20 -21.09 16.23
CA ARG A 96 10.48 -20.95 17.52
C ARG A 96 8.99 -20.68 17.30
N ASN A 97 8.66 -19.85 16.32
CA ASN A 97 7.27 -19.56 15.96
C ASN A 97 6.56 -20.78 15.35
N LEU A 98 7.29 -21.65 14.64
CA LEU A 98 6.79 -22.95 14.19
C LEU A 98 6.43 -23.88 15.36
N THR A 99 7.23 -23.87 16.43
CA THR A 99 6.87 -24.61 17.66
C THR A 99 5.57 -24.08 18.24
N ILE A 100 5.41 -22.76 18.34
CA ILE A 100 4.14 -22.16 18.82
C ILE A 100 2.96 -22.57 17.95
N LEU A 101 3.11 -22.53 16.62
CA LEU A 101 2.07 -22.96 15.69
C LEU A 101 1.68 -24.44 15.91
N ARG A 102 2.66 -25.30 16.19
CA ARG A 102 2.42 -26.71 16.52
C ARG A 102 1.61 -26.86 17.81
N GLU A 103 1.98 -26.15 18.88
CA GLU A 103 1.25 -26.18 20.15
C GLU A 103 -0.20 -25.69 19.98
N VAL A 104 -0.39 -24.57 19.27
CA VAL A 104 -1.72 -24.02 18.98
C VAL A 104 -2.58 -25.03 18.22
N ARG A 105 -2.01 -25.74 17.24
CA ARG A 105 -2.76 -26.77 16.52
C ARG A 105 -3.19 -27.92 17.44
N GLN A 106 -2.33 -28.37 18.35
CA GLN A 106 -2.66 -29.49 19.23
C GLN A 106 -3.80 -29.15 20.20
N ILE A 107 -3.85 -27.89 20.66
CA ILE A 107 -4.80 -27.47 21.69
C ILE A 107 -6.11 -26.95 21.07
N SER A 108 -6.08 -26.48 19.82
CA SER A 108 -7.22 -25.82 19.17
C SER A 108 -7.84 -26.65 18.04
N LYS A 109 -9.16 -26.54 17.88
CA LYS A 109 -9.89 -27.08 16.71
C LYS A 109 -9.87 -26.12 15.52
N MET A 110 -8.77 -25.39 15.31
CA MET A 110 -8.70 -24.41 14.23
C MET A 110 -8.71 -25.10 12.86
N ASN A 111 -9.46 -24.52 11.92
CA ASN A 111 -9.43 -24.98 10.54
C ASN A 111 -8.14 -24.54 9.83
N THR A 112 -7.86 -25.19 8.70
CA THR A 112 -6.70 -24.93 7.86
C THR A 112 -6.50 -23.45 7.54
N LYS A 113 -7.58 -22.73 7.20
CA LYS A 113 -7.53 -21.30 6.87
C LYS A 113 -6.95 -20.46 8.02
N LYS A 114 -7.39 -20.71 9.25
CA LYS A 114 -6.86 -19.99 10.43
C LYS A 114 -5.41 -20.39 10.74
N LEU A 115 -5.06 -21.66 10.55
CA LEU A 115 -3.67 -22.11 10.73
C LEU A 115 -2.73 -21.46 9.70
N LEU A 116 -3.16 -21.34 8.44
CA LEU A 116 -2.42 -20.61 7.40
C LEU A 116 -2.29 -19.13 7.74
N GLN A 117 -3.35 -18.49 8.26
CA GLN A 117 -3.26 -17.11 8.77
C GLN A 117 -2.22 -16.97 9.88
N LEU A 118 -2.14 -17.92 10.81
CA LEU A 118 -1.11 -17.92 11.85
C LEU A 118 0.30 -18.12 11.27
N TYR A 119 0.45 -18.99 10.28
CA TYR A 119 1.71 -19.13 9.54
C TYR A 119 2.13 -17.81 8.89
N PHE A 120 1.20 -17.11 8.22
CA PHE A 120 1.46 -15.80 7.63
C PHE A 120 1.91 -14.77 8.68
N CYS A 121 1.18 -14.69 9.80
CA CYS A 121 1.42 -13.70 10.84
C CYS A 121 2.67 -13.96 11.68
N LEU A 122 3.02 -15.22 11.94
CA LEU A 122 4.10 -15.58 12.87
C LEU A 122 5.41 -15.94 12.18
N ILE A 123 5.35 -16.65 11.06
CA ILE A 123 6.55 -17.22 10.41
C ILE A 123 6.92 -16.38 9.20
N ARG A 124 6.00 -16.24 8.25
CA ARG A 124 6.20 -15.46 7.02
C ARG A 124 6.51 -13.99 7.31
N SER A 125 5.84 -13.35 8.26
CA SER A 125 6.18 -11.97 8.67
C SER A 125 7.64 -11.79 9.10
N VAL A 126 8.24 -12.80 9.74
CA VAL A 126 9.65 -12.80 10.14
C VAL A 126 10.56 -13.02 8.94
N VAL A 127 10.18 -13.94 8.05
CA VAL A 127 10.93 -14.29 6.83
C VAL A 127 10.84 -13.21 5.76
N GLU A 128 9.74 -12.47 5.64
CA GLU A 128 9.55 -11.45 4.60
C GLU A 128 10.19 -10.12 4.99
N TYR A 129 10.48 -9.91 6.28
CA TYR A 129 11.00 -8.65 6.76
C TYR A 129 12.33 -8.29 6.10
N SER A 130 12.33 -7.15 5.41
CA SER A 130 13.50 -6.60 4.71
C SER A 130 14.15 -7.57 3.71
N CYS A 131 13.40 -8.55 3.18
CA CYS A 131 13.95 -9.52 2.23
C CYS A 131 14.58 -8.94 0.96
N PRO A 132 14.17 -7.77 0.42
CA PRO A 132 14.90 -7.14 -0.68
C PRO A 132 16.36 -6.81 -0.35
N ALA A 133 16.71 -6.64 0.94
CA ALA A 133 18.07 -6.31 1.38
C ALA A 133 19.01 -7.52 1.48
N TRP A 134 18.49 -8.72 1.78
CA TRP A 134 19.31 -9.91 2.05
C TRP A 134 19.08 -11.07 1.09
N GLN A 135 18.20 -10.93 0.10
CA GLN A 135 17.91 -11.97 -0.90
C GLN A 135 19.10 -12.42 -1.76
N VAL A 136 20.23 -11.70 -1.72
CA VAL A 136 21.50 -12.09 -2.36
C VAL A 136 22.26 -13.16 -1.56
N ALA A 137 21.72 -13.61 -0.44
CA ALA A 137 22.29 -14.69 0.36
C ALA A 137 22.54 -15.97 -0.44
N GLU A 138 23.49 -16.78 0.03
CA GLU A 138 23.84 -18.04 -0.61
C GLU A 138 22.65 -19.00 -0.66
N GLN A 139 22.53 -19.75 -1.77
CA GLN A 139 21.42 -20.66 -2.02
C GLN A 139 21.24 -21.71 -0.90
N LYS A 140 22.35 -22.18 -0.32
CA LYS A 140 22.33 -23.15 0.81
C LYS A 140 21.61 -22.60 2.05
N ASP A 141 21.68 -21.29 2.27
CA ASP A 141 21.04 -20.63 3.41
C ASP A 141 19.57 -20.31 3.09
N LEU A 142 19.27 -19.91 1.85
CA LEU A 142 17.89 -19.74 1.38
C LEU A 142 17.10 -21.06 1.42
N GLN A 143 17.72 -22.20 1.08
CA GLN A 143 17.09 -23.53 1.16
C GLN A 143 16.67 -23.93 2.58
N LYS A 144 17.18 -23.28 3.63
CA LYS A 144 16.67 -23.48 5.01
C LYS A 144 15.24 -22.98 5.14
N LEU A 145 14.89 -21.89 4.44
CA LEU A 145 13.57 -21.29 4.43
C LEU A 145 12.55 -22.19 3.75
N ASP A 146 12.94 -22.89 2.68
CA ASP A 146 12.09 -23.91 2.03
C ASP A 146 11.67 -25.01 2.99
N ARG A 147 12.64 -25.52 3.77
CA ARG A 147 12.39 -26.57 4.76
C ARG A 147 11.47 -26.07 5.87
N LEU A 148 11.64 -24.82 6.28
CA LEU A 148 10.78 -24.17 7.26
C LEU A 148 9.34 -24.01 6.75
N GLN A 149 9.16 -23.50 5.52
CA GLN A 149 7.85 -23.38 4.87
C GLN A 149 7.18 -24.74 4.75
N ARG A 150 7.89 -25.75 4.23
CA ARG A 150 7.36 -27.12 4.12
C ARG A 150 6.85 -27.63 5.47
N LYS A 151 7.66 -27.53 6.54
CA LYS A 151 7.25 -27.97 7.88
C LYS A 151 6.01 -27.23 8.37
N ALA A 152 5.92 -25.93 8.12
CA ALA A 152 4.75 -25.13 8.48
C ALA A 152 3.50 -25.56 7.70
N LEU A 153 3.60 -25.73 6.38
CA LEU A 153 2.46 -26.11 5.54
C LEU A 153 1.98 -27.54 5.85
N THR A 154 2.90 -28.50 6.08
CA THR A 154 2.55 -29.84 6.57
C THR A 154 1.71 -29.75 7.86
N LEU A 155 2.13 -28.89 8.79
CA LEU A 155 1.39 -28.63 10.03
C LEU A 155 0.12 -27.83 9.83
N CYS A 156 -0.05 -27.02 8.79
CA CYS A 156 -1.30 -26.30 8.56
C CYS A 156 -2.34 -27.21 7.90
N LEU A 157 -1.90 -28.05 6.96
CA LEU A 157 -2.75 -28.90 6.12
C LEU A 157 -3.08 -30.27 6.74
N ASP A 158 -2.37 -30.71 7.79
CA ASP A 158 -2.53 -32.09 8.32
C ASP A 158 -2.12 -33.18 7.37
N MET A 159 -1.03 -32.90 6.69
CA MET A 159 -0.43 -33.84 5.76
C MET A 159 0.73 -34.61 6.41
N PRO A 160 1.05 -35.81 5.92
CA PRO A 160 2.22 -36.56 6.38
C PRO A 160 3.53 -35.81 6.12
N SER A 161 4.55 -36.05 6.94
CA SER A 161 5.89 -35.45 6.77
C SER A 161 6.58 -35.82 5.46
N THR A 162 6.15 -36.92 4.82
CA THR A 162 6.62 -37.37 3.50
C THR A 162 6.07 -36.54 2.34
N SER A 163 5.07 -35.69 2.58
CA SER A 163 4.44 -34.86 1.54
C SER A 163 5.46 -33.96 0.85
N GLY A 164 5.39 -33.93 -0.48
CA GLY A 164 6.25 -33.11 -1.32
C GLY A 164 6.00 -31.62 -1.12
N ARG A 165 7.05 -30.80 -1.24
CA ARG A 165 6.96 -29.34 -1.05
C ARG A 165 5.94 -28.71 -2.00
N ALA A 166 6.06 -28.97 -3.30
CA ALA A 166 5.19 -28.39 -4.32
C ALA A 166 3.70 -28.74 -4.11
N ALA A 167 3.40 -29.98 -3.70
CA ALA A 167 2.03 -30.39 -3.41
C ALA A 167 1.43 -29.62 -2.22
N LEU A 168 2.21 -29.39 -1.16
CA LEU A 168 1.78 -28.60 0.00
C LEU A 168 1.56 -27.12 -0.37
N GLU A 169 2.42 -26.56 -1.23
CA GLU A 169 2.31 -25.18 -1.70
C GLU A 169 1.06 -24.97 -2.55
N ILE A 170 0.78 -25.89 -3.49
CA ILE A 170 -0.42 -25.86 -4.34
C ILE A 170 -1.67 -26.01 -3.48
N GLU A 171 -1.73 -27.01 -2.60
CA GLU A 171 -2.92 -27.27 -1.75
C GLU A 171 -3.18 -26.10 -0.77
N ALA A 172 -2.13 -25.48 -0.25
CA ALA A 172 -2.27 -24.32 0.63
C ALA A 172 -2.59 -23.02 -0.12
N GLY A 173 -2.43 -22.97 -1.44
CA GLY A 173 -2.46 -21.74 -2.22
C GLY A 173 -1.35 -20.76 -1.81
N VAL A 174 -0.15 -21.27 -1.51
CA VAL A 174 0.99 -20.49 -1.03
C VAL A 174 2.14 -20.58 -2.02
N LEU A 175 2.68 -19.43 -2.41
CA LEU A 175 3.87 -19.37 -3.27
C LEU A 175 5.09 -20.04 -2.60
N PRO A 176 5.94 -20.74 -3.37
CA PRO A 176 7.29 -21.08 -2.96
C PRO A 176 8.02 -19.88 -2.33
N ILE A 177 8.76 -20.10 -1.25
CA ILE A 177 9.29 -19.00 -0.44
C ILE A 177 10.32 -18.16 -1.20
N ASP A 178 11.07 -18.78 -2.08
CA ASP A 178 12.00 -18.15 -3.01
C ASP A 178 11.27 -17.21 -3.99
N LEU A 179 10.22 -17.71 -4.66
CA LEU A 179 9.38 -16.90 -5.54
C LEU A 179 8.69 -15.77 -4.80
N ARG A 180 8.29 -15.97 -3.54
CA ARG A 180 7.73 -14.89 -2.72
C ARG A 180 8.77 -13.81 -2.40
N ILE A 181 9.99 -14.19 -2.02
CA ILE A 181 11.05 -13.22 -1.73
C ILE A 181 11.34 -12.37 -2.97
N GLU A 182 11.39 -13.02 -4.14
CA GLU A 182 11.52 -12.35 -5.43
C GLU A 182 10.36 -11.40 -5.72
N GLU A 183 9.12 -11.85 -5.54
CA GLU A 183 7.93 -11.01 -5.72
C GLU A 183 7.99 -9.73 -4.84
N ILE A 184 8.40 -9.86 -3.57
CA ILE A 184 8.54 -8.70 -2.67
C ILE A 184 9.66 -7.77 -3.15
N ALA A 185 10.77 -8.32 -3.64
CA ALA A 185 11.87 -7.54 -4.19
C ALA A 185 11.46 -6.76 -5.44
N ILE A 186 10.76 -7.39 -6.38
CA ILE A 186 10.23 -6.75 -7.58
C ILE A 186 9.21 -5.66 -7.21
N ARG A 187 8.30 -5.94 -6.27
CA ARG A 187 7.36 -4.92 -5.75
C ARG A 187 8.09 -3.70 -5.17
N GLU A 188 9.25 -3.89 -4.54
CA GLU A 188 10.05 -2.78 -4.02
C GLU A 188 10.70 -1.96 -5.15
N ILE A 189 11.17 -2.61 -6.22
CA ILE A 189 11.64 -1.91 -7.43
C ILE A 189 10.50 -1.10 -8.05
N ALA A 190 9.32 -1.69 -8.22
CA ALA A 190 8.14 -0.98 -8.75
C ALA A 190 7.80 0.27 -7.92
N LYS A 191 7.86 0.18 -6.58
CA LYS A 191 7.67 1.35 -5.70
C LYS A 191 8.77 2.40 -5.85
N ILE A 192 10.03 2.00 -6.05
CA ILE A 192 11.12 2.96 -6.27
C ILE A 192 10.94 3.64 -7.63
N GLN A 193 10.55 2.90 -8.66
CA GLN A 193 10.26 3.43 -9.99
C GLN A 193 9.05 4.38 -9.99
N SER A 194 8.04 4.13 -9.16
CA SER A 194 6.88 5.00 -9.07
C SER A 194 7.15 6.32 -8.34
N LYS A 195 8.32 6.52 -7.74
CA LYS A 195 8.70 7.77 -7.09
C LYS A 195 9.02 8.88 -8.09
N SER A 196 9.03 10.13 -7.61
CA SER A 196 9.56 11.27 -8.36
C SER A 196 11.04 11.06 -8.72
N ILE A 197 11.45 11.50 -9.91
CA ILE A 197 12.86 11.44 -10.37
C ILE A 197 13.81 12.27 -9.48
N LYS A 198 13.28 13.15 -8.62
CA LYS A 198 14.05 13.92 -7.65
C LYS A 198 14.44 13.10 -6.41
N GLU A 199 13.80 11.96 -6.18
CA GLU A 199 14.09 11.11 -5.04
C GLU A 199 15.47 10.44 -5.19
N PRO A 200 16.37 10.55 -4.19
CA PRO A 200 17.72 10.00 -4.30
C PRO A 200 17.76 8.50 -4.61
N ILE A 201 16.83 7.72 -4.06
CA ILE A 201 16.77 6.28 -4.28
C ILE A 201 16.36 5.92 -5.72
N LYS A 202 15.54 6.75 -6.39
CA LYS A 202 15.18 6.56 -7.78
C LYS A 202 16.36 6.91 -8.69
N GLN A 203 17.07 8.00 -8.39
CA GLN A 203 18.30 8.36 -9.11
C GLN A 203 19.35 7.25 -9.00
N GLN A 204 19.52 6.66 -7.83
CA GLN A 204 20.43 5.52 -7.65
C GLN A 204 20.03 4.30 -8.47
N LEU A 205 18.74 3.97 -8.53
CA LEU A 205 18.25 2.86 -9.34
C LEU A 205 18.54 3.11 -10.83
N ILE A 206 18.32 4.34 -11.31
CA ILE A 206 18.60 4.75 -12.70
C ILE A 206 20.11 4.63 -13.00
N ASN A 207 20.96 5.19 -12.14
CA ASN A 207 22.41 5.09 -12.32
C ASN A 207 22.88 3.62 -12.36
N TYR A 208 22.30 2.78 -11.49
CA TYR A 208 22.64 1.35 -11.48
C TYR A 208 22.19 0.65 -12.77
N GLN A 209 21.03 1.00 -13.35
CA GLN A 209 20.57 0.47 -14.65
C GLN A 209 21.57 0.76 -15.77
N GLU A 210 22.16 1.95 -15.79
CA GLU A 210 23.17 2.35 -16.78
C GLU A 210 24.48 1.56 -16.62
N GLU A 211 24.81 1.12 -15.40
CA GLU A 211 26.05 0.38 -15.09
C GLU A 211 26.02 -1.12 -15.45
N ILE A 212 24.85 -1.78 -15.54
CA ILE A 212 24.66 -3.26 -15.64
C ILE A 212 25.40 -3.95 -16.81
N GLY A 213 26.00 -3.21 -17.74
CA GLY A 213 26.88 -3.74 -18.80
C GLY A 213 28.31 -4.11 -18.36
N HIS A 214 28.72 -3.78 -17.13
CA HIS A 214 30.07 -4.05 -16.60
C HIS A 214 30.04 -5.14 -15.53
N ASP A 215 31.18 -5.80 -15.29
CA ASP A 215 31.41 -6.98 -14.42
C ASP A 215 31.10 -6.71 -12.92
N ILE A 216 29.83 -6.44 -12.61
CA ILE A 216 29.36 -5.86 -11.35
C ILE A 216 28.94 -6.96 -10.38
N HIS A 217 29.43 -6.85 -9.15
CA HIS A 217 28.87 -7.63 -8.04
C HIS A 217 27.39 -7.30 -7.87
N ILE A 218 26.54 -8.34 -7.96
CA ILE A 218 25.09 -8.22 -7.78
C ILE A 218 24.80 -7.71 -6.36
N THR A 219 24.43 -6.42 -6.26
CA THR A 219 23.93 -5.82 -5.01
C THR A 219 22.51 -6.33 -4.75
N PRO A 220 21.96 -6.19 -3.53
CA PRO A 220 20.56 -6.54 -3.28
C PRO A 220 19.57 -5.82 -4.20
N MET A 221 19.82 -4.54 -4.48
CA MET A 221 19.02 -3.74 -5.42
C MET A 221 19.22 -4.21 -6.87
N GLY A 222 20.47 -4.53 -7.25
CA GLY A 222 20.77 -5.07 -8.57
C GLY A 222 20.11 -6.42 -8.83
N LYS A 223 20.10 -7.32 -7.84
CA LYS A 223 19.37 -8.59 -7.93
C LYS A 223 17.88 -8.38 -8.18
N ALA A 224 17.25 -7.52 -7.36
CA ALA A 224 15.83 -7.21 -7.47
C ALA A 224 15.49 -6.61 -8.84
N LEU A 225 16.37 -5.76 -9.37
CA LEU A 225 16.22 -5.14 -10.67
C LEU A 225 16.37 -6.17 -11.81
N CYS A 226 17.37 -7.05 -11.77
CA CYS A 226 17.50 -8.14 -12.75
C CYS A 226 16.27 -9.04 -12.74
N GLN A 227 15.78 -9.43 -11.56
CA GLN A 227 14.55 -10.23 -11.43
C GLN A 227 13.34 -9.51 -12.05
N SER A 228 13.26 -8.19 -11.92
CA SER A 228 12.17 -7.43 -12.55
C SER A 228 12.24 -7.43 -14.08
N PHE A 229 13.44 -7.41 -14.67
CA PHE A 229 13.62 -7.54 -16.11
C PHE A 229 13.30 -8.96 -16.61
N GLU A 230 13.67 -9.98 -15.85
CA GLU A 230 13.31 -11.37 -16.13
C GLU A 230 11.79 -11.54 -16.10
N MET A 231 11.11 -11.02 -15.07
CA MET A 231 9.65 -11.03 -14.99
C MET A 231 8.99 -10.28 -16.15
N GLU A 232 9.48 -9.09 -16.51
CA GLU A 232 8.97 -8.34 -17.67
C GLU A 232 9.10 -9.14 -18.96
N LYS A 233 10.24 -9.81 -19.17
CA LYS A 233 10.47 -10.65 -20.35
C LYS A 233 9.53 -11.85 -20.40
N GLU A 234 9.23 -12.47 -19.26
CA GLU A 234 8.37 -13.65 -19.19
C GLU A 234 6.88 -13.31 -19.28
N THR A 235 6.45 -12.18 -18.71
CA THR A 235 5.04 -11.82 -18.55
C THR A 235 4.56 -10.75 -19.53
N GLY A 236 5.48 -9.98 -20.11
CA GLY A 236 5.16 -8.76 -20.88
C GLY A 236 4.74 -7.57 -20.01
N ILE A 237 4.75 -7.70 -18.67
CA ILE A 237 4.39 -6.63 -17.75
C ILE A 237 5.61 -5.74 -17.51
N ASN A 238 5.61 -4.56 -18.14
CA ASN A 238 6.67 -3.58 -17.94
C ASN A 238 6.41 -2.76 -16.66
N ILE A 239 7.27 -2.94 -15.66
CA ILE A 239 7.14 -2.27 -14.38
C ILE A 239 7.42 -0.75 -14.44
N ASN A 240 8.12 -0.28 -15.48
CA ASN A 240 8.33 1.16 -15.71
C ASN A 240 7.05 1.84 -16.22
N LEU A 241 6.08 1.07 -16.73
CA LEU A 241 4.75 1.57 -17.08
C LEU A 241 3.83 1.66 -15.86
N ILE A 242 4.26 1.22 -14.67
CA ILE A 242 3.53 1.48 -13.44
C ILE A 242 3.60 2.99 -13.22
N GLU A 243 2.47 3.64 -13.47
CA GLU A 243 2.36 5.08 -13.30
C GLU A 243 2.89 5.48 -11.91
N PRO A 244 3.69 6.56 -11.84
CA PRO A 244 4.18 7.04 -10.56
C PRO A 244 3.02 7.24 -9.59
N GLU A 245 3.26 7.07 -8.29
CA GLU A 245 2.26 7.35 -7.25
C GLU A 245 1.72 8.76 -7.51
N PHE A 246 0.56 8.84 -8.15
CA PHE A 246 0.14 10.04 -8.82
C PHE A 246 -0.14 11.04 -7.71
N THR A 247 0.75 12.01 -7.54
CA THR A 247 0.54 13.10 -6.59
C THR A 247 -0.43 14.06 -7.26
N TYR A 248 -1.67 13.61 -7.45
CA TYR A 248 -2.72 14.40 -8.08
C TYR A 248 -2.92 15.66 -7.23
N ARG A 249 -2.49 16.81 -7.77
CA ARG A 249 -2.92 18.12 -7.29
C ARG A 249 -4.19 18.42 -8.09
N LEU A 250 -5.35 18.18 -7.48
CA LEU A 250 -6.58 18.82 -7.93
C LEU A 250 -6.23 20.30 -8.08
N GLY A 251 -6.44 20.88 -9.27
CA GLY A 251 -6.42 22.33 -9.42
C GLY A 251 -7.28 22.92 -8.31
N GLU A 252 -6.77 24.00 -7.70
CA GLU A 252 -7.11 24.71 -6.45
C GLU A 252 -8.59 24.83 -6.02
N THR A 253 -9.42 23.80 -6.13
CA THR A 253 -10.71 23.73 -5.46
C THR A 253 -10.44 23.39 -4.01
N SER A 254 -10.21 24.46 -3.23
CA SER A 254 -10.21 24.56 -1.77
C SER A 254 -10.07 23.23 -1.03
N ARG A 255 -8.85 22.65 -1.07
CA ARG A 255 -8.49 21.57 -0.13
C ARG A 255 -8.42 22.19 1.26
N THR A 256 -9.42 21.96 2.09
CA THR A 256 -9.31 22.27 3.52
C THR A 256 -8.72 21.07 4.24
N LYS A 257 -7.67 21.27 5.04
CA LYS A 257 -7.20 20.24 5.99
C LYS A 257 -8.23 19.97 7.09
N THR A 258 -9.16 20.88 7.26
CA THR A 258 -10.17 20.86 8.32
C THR A 258 -11.51 20.46 7.75
N THR A 259 -12.15 19.51 8.42
CA THR A 259 -13.54 19.15 8.22
C THR A 259 -14.45 20.39 8.35
N PRO A 260 -15.46 20.56 7.47
CA PRO A 260 -16.43 21.64 7.59
C PRO A 260 -17.10 21.68 8.97
N SER A 261 -17.29 22.87 9.52
CA SER A 261 -17.83 23.06 10.88
C SER A 261 -19.24 22.50 11.08
N TYR A 262 -20.00 22.31 10.00
CA TYR A 262 -21.35 21.75 10.07
C TYR A 262 -21.34 20.24 10.36
N TRP A 263 -20.34 19.45 9.91
CA TRP A 263 -20.29 18.00 10.15
C TRP A 263 -20.45 17.65 11.62
N ASN A 264 -19.68 18.32 12.47
CA ASN A 264 -19.61 18.01 13.89
C ASN A 264 -20.89 18.40 14.65
N ARG A 265 -21.72 19.29 14.07
CA ARG A 265 -22.94 19.81 14.70
C ARG A 265 -24.19 18.98 14.39
N LEU A 266 -24.15 18.11 13.40
CA LEU A 266 -25.32 17.35 12.93
C LEU A 266 -25.56 16.01 13.67
N GLY A 267 -24.65 15.60 14.55
CA GLY A 267 -24.78 14.37 15.35
C GLY A 267 -24.65 13.08 14.55
N SER A 268 -24.49 11.96 15.27
CA SER A 268 -24.33 10.62 14.69
C SER A 268 -25.66 10.05 14.19
N SER A 269 -25.64 9.31 13.08
CA SER A 269 -26.83 8.66 12.51
C SER A 269 -27.55 7.74 13.49
N LYS A 270 -26.81 7.09 14.40
CA LYS A 270 -27.38 6.16 15.40
C LYS A 270 -28.05 6.84 16.60
N SER A 271 -27.71 8.09 16.88
CA SER A 271 -28.10 8.77 18.12
C SER A 271 -28.71 10.16 17.89
N ARG A 272 -29.14 10.45 16.66
CA ARG A 272 -29.60 11.79 16.27
C ARG A 272 -30.95 12.12 16.90
N THR A 273 -31.04 13.27 17.59
CA THR A 273 -32.30 13.76 18.17
C THR A 273 -33.23 14.34 17.11
N SER A 274 -34.52 14.51 17.43
CA SER A 274 -35.50 15.14 16.53
C SER A 274 -35.12 16.56 16.15
N GLU A 275 -34.53 17.33 17.07
CA GLU A 275 -34.02 18.68 16.80
C GLU A 275 -32.82 18.66 15.85
N GLN A 276 -31.88 17.72 16.04
CA GLN A 276 -30.74 17.55 15.14
C GLN A 276 -31.18 17.12 13.73
N LYS A 277 -32.24 16.30 13.60
CA LYS A 277 -32.81 15.96 12.29
C LYS A 277 -33.38 17.19 11.58
N LYS A 278 -34.09 18.08 12.30
CA LYS A 278 -34.55 19.36 11.75
C LYS A 278 -33.36 20.23 11.31
N LEU A 279 -32.32 20.33 12.14
CA LEU A 279 -31.10 21.07 11.80
C LEU A 279 -30.41 20.50 10.56
N CYS A 280 -30.37 19.17 10.40
CA CYS A 280 -29.84 18.54 9.19
C CYS A 280 -30.59 19.03 7.96
N ILE A 281 -31.92 18.98 7.96
CA ILE A 281 -32.75 19.44 6.84
C ILE A 281 -32.49 20.91 6.54
N THR A 282 -32.43 21.77 7.56
CA THR A 282 -32.12 23.20 7.40
C THR A 282 -30.76 23.42 6.73
N VAL A 283 -29.70 22.80 7.27
CA VAL A 283 -28.34 22.92 6.72
C VAL A 283 -28.27 22.40 5.28
N MET A 284 -28.92 21.28 4.98
CA MET A 284 -28.93 20.75 3.62
C MET A 284 -29.69 21.66 2.66
N THR A 285 -30.81 22.24 3.10
CA THR A 285 -31.57 23.20 2.29
C THR A 285 -30.72 24.44 1.96
N GLU A 286 -29.96 24.94 2.94
CA GLU A 286 -29.03 26.05 2.73
C GLU A 286 -27.88 25.69 1.77
N LEU A 287 -27.32 24.49 1.87
CA LEU A 287 -26.23 24.02 1.00
C LEU A 287 -26.68 23.81 -0.45
N ILE A 288 -27.92 23.33 -0.65
CA ILE A 288 -28.52 23.23 -1.99
C ILE A 288 -28.76 24.64 -2.52
N GLY A 289 -29.33 25.53 -1.70
CA GLY A 289 -29.64 26.92 -2.06
C GLY A 289 -30.79 27.04 -3.06
N ASN A 290 -31.03 28.25 -3.55
CA ASN A 290 -31.89 28.44 -4.73
C ASN A 290 -31.12 27.94 -5.95
N THR A 291 -31.55 26.79 -6.48
CA THR A 291 -30.96 26.19 -7.67
C THR A 291 -31.30 27.04 -8.88
N ALA A 292 -30.28 27.66 -9.48
CA ALA A 292 -30.41 28.26 -10.80
C ALA A 292 -30.56 27.16 -11.86
N ASN A 293 -31.08 27.54 -13.04
CA ASN A 293 -31.40 26.63 -14.14
C ASN A 293 -30.20 25.80 -14.63
N ASP A 294 -28.99 26.30 -14.41
CA ASP A 294 -27.71 25.69 -14.77
C ASP A 294 -27.07 24.87 -13.63
N GLN A 295 -27.82 24.53 -12.57
CA GLN A 295 -27.33 23.76 -11.44
C GLN A 295 -28.00 22.40 -11.33
N ALA A 296 -27.19 21.38 -11.01
CA ALA A 296 -27.65 20.04 -10.70
C ALA A 296 -27.25 19.62 -9.28
N THR A 297 -28.11 18.83 -8.65
CA THR A 297 -27.84 18.23 -7.34
C THR A 297 -27.95 16.71 -7.44
N ALA A 298 -26.91 16.01 -7.02
CA ALA A 298 -26.90 14.56 -6.94
C ALA A 298 -26.79 14.08 -5.50
N TYR A 299 -27.45 12.97 -5.18
CA TYR A 299 -27.26 12.22 -3.94
C TYR A 299 -26.73 10.83 -4.29
N THR A 300 -25.79 10.34 -3.51
CA THR A 300 -25.12 9.05 -3.73
C THR A 300 -25.06 8.25 -2.45
N ASP A 301 -25.29 6.93 -2.55
CA ASP A 301 -25.09 6.01 -1.44
C ASP A 301 -24.56 4.64 -1.93
N GLY A 302 -23.91 3.91 -1.02
CA GLY A 302 -23.43 2.56 -1.24
C GLY A 302 -24.01 1.60 -0.20
N SER A 303 -24.38 0.40 -0.63
CA SER A 303 -24.91 -0.63 0.27
C SER A 303 -24.14 -1.94 0.13
N CYS A 304 -24.09 -2.72 1.21
CA CYS A 304 -23.35 -3.98 1.27
C CYS A 304 -24.06 -5.00 2.17
N MET A 305 -24.39 -6.17 1.62
CA MET A 305 -25.00 -7.30 2.35
C MET A 305 -23.91 -8.09 3.10
N GLY A 306 -23.51 -7.55 4.26
CA GLY A 306 -22.33 -8.01 4.99
C GLY A 306 -21.06 -7.37 4.42
N ASN A 307 -20.14 -6.91 5.27
CA ASN A 307 -18.96 -6.15 4.85
C ASN A 307 -17.67 -6.94 5.19
N PRO A 308 -16.96 -7.52 4.21
CA PRO A 308 -17.22 -7.50 2.77
C PRO A 308 -18.30 -8.51 2.31
N GLY A 309 -18.99 -8.20 1.22
CA GLY A 309 -20.10 -9.00 0.68
C GLY A 309 -20.69 -8.39 -0.61
N PRO A 310 -21.86 -8.88 -1.07
CA PRO A 310 -22.54 -8.32 -2.24
C PRO A 310 -22.85 -6.85 -2.00
N CYS A 311 -22.42 -5.99 -2.92
CA CYS A 311 -22.52 -4.55 -2.76
C CYS A 311 -23.02 -3.86 -4.02
N GLY A 312 -23.74 -2.77 -3.81
CA GLY A 312 -24.44 -2.02 -4.83
C GLY A 312 -24.32 -0.52 -4.58
N ALA A 313 -24.33 0.25 -5.65
CA ALA A 313 -24.27 1.71 -5.62
C ALA A 313 -25.58 2.30 -6.13
N GLY A 314 -26.04 3.37 -5.51
CA GLY A 314 -27.26 4.09 -5.86
C GLY A 314 -27.02 5.59 -5.94
N ALA A 315 -27.68 6.25 -6.88
CA ALA A 315 -27.65 7.69 -7.01
C ALA A 315 -28.96 8.28 -7.56
N ILE A 316 -29.27 9.50 -7.14
CA ILE A 316 -30.36 10.32 -7.67
C ILE A 316 -29.77 11.63 -8.17
N ILE A 317 -30.15 12.10 -9.35
CA ILE A 317 -29.75 13.39 -9.90
C ILE A 317 -30.99 14.25 -10.17
N TYR A 318 -31.00 15.45 -9.60
CA TYR A 318 -31.98 16.49 -9.81
C TYR A 318 -31.38 17.58 -10.70
N THR A 319 -32.03 17.86 -11.83
CA THR A 319 -31.86 19.09 -12.61
C THR A 319 -33.19 19.84 -12.64
N GLU A 320 -33.21 21.11 -13.01
CA GLU A 320 -34.46 21.88 -13.09
C GLU A 320 -35.47 21.23 -14.07
N ASP A 321 -34.96 20.72 -15.20
CA ASP A 321 -35.75 20.07 -16.25
C ASP A 321 -36.15 18.62 -15.92
N SER A 322 -35.47 17.97 -14.96
CA SER A 322 -35.69 16.55 -14.65
C SER A 322 -36.83 16.35 -13.65
N ARG A 323 -38.07 16.38 -14.16
CA ARG A 323 -39.23 15.78 -13.48
C ARG A 323 -39.76 14.61 -14.35
N PRO A 324 -39.59 13.34 -13.93
CA PRO A 324 -39.01 12.88 -12.65
C PRO A 324 -37.48 12.97 -12.58
N ALA A 325 -36.94 12.91 -11.36
CA ALA A 325 -35.50 12.88 -11.12
C ALA A 325 -34.84 11.65 -11.76
N ILE A 326 -33.59 11.79 -12.17
CA ILE A 326 -32.81 10.71 -12.78
C ILE A 326 -32.38 9.74 -11.68
N ARG A 327 -32.65 8.45 -11.87
CA ARG A 327 -32.35 7.39 -10.90
C ARG A 327 -31.33 6.44 -11.48
N LEU A 328 -30.23 6.23 -10.78
CA LEU A 328 -29.14 5.36 -11.19
C LEU A 328 -28.90 4.31 -10.08
N HIS A 329 -28.78 3.04 -10.46
CA HIS A 329 -28.29 2.00 -9.56
C HIS A 329 -27.40 1.03 -10.34
N ARG A 330 -26.38 0.46 -9.67
CA ARG A 330 -25.44 -0.47 -10.30
C ARG A 330 -24.98 -1.52 -9.29
N PRO A 331 -25.16 -2.82 -9.58
CA PRO A 331 -24.48 -3.89 -8.86
C PRO A 331 -22.96 -3.73 -9.00
N VAL A 332 -22.23 -3.69 -7.89
CA VAL A 332 -20.80 -3.37 -7.88
C VAL A 332 -19.93 -4.63 -7.84
N ALA A 333 -20.14 -5.49 -6.83
CA ALA A 333 -19.38 -6.73 -6.69
C ALA A 333 -20.09 -7.73 -5.76
N GLN A 334 -19.91 -9.03 -5.98
CA GLN A 334 -20.34 -10.07 -5.03
C GLN A 334 -19.56 -10.04 -3.70
N ARG A 335 -18.36 -9.48 -3.69
CA ARG A 335 -17.49 -9.38 -2.50
C ARG A 335 -16.74 -8.05 -2.50
N GLY A 336 -17.46 -6.96 -2.33
CA GLY A 336 -16.90 -5.63 -2.13
C GLY A 336 -17.05 -5.15 -0.69
N SER A 337 -16.41 -4.03 -0.36
CA SER A 337 -16.65 -3.33 0.90
C SER A 337 -17.63 -2.19 0.70
N ILE A 338 -18.27 -1.73 1.77
CA ILE A 338 -19.13 -0.54 1.75
C ILE A 338 -18.45 0.68 1.09
N LEU A 339 -17.18 0.94 1.40
CA LEU A 339 -16.42 2.04 0.82
C LEU A 339 -16.28 1.96 -0.70
N LEU A 340 -16.20 0.75 -1.26
CA LEU A 340 -16.13 0.56 -2.71
C LEU A 340 -17.45 0.97 -3.35
N ALA A 341 -18.57 0.54 -2.77
CA ALA A 341 -19.90 0.90 -3.24
C ALA A 341 -20.15 2.41 -3.16
N GLU A 342 -19.76 3.06 -2.05
CA GLU A 342 -19.88 4.51 -1.87
C GLU A 342 -19.06 5.29 -2.91
N LEU A 343 -17.81 4.88 -3.18
CA LEU A 343 -16.97 5.50 -4.22
C LEU A 343 -17.56 5.28 -5.62
N VAL A 344 -18.04 4.07 -5.90
CA VAL A 344 -18.67 3.72 -7.19
C VAL A 344 -19.95 4.53 -7.43
N ALA A 345 -20.74 4.83 -6.40
CA ALA A 345 -21.91 5.69 -6.53
C ALA A 345 -21.55 7.10 -7.04
N ILE A 346 -20.41 7.64 -6.61
CA ILE A 346 -19.88 8.91 -7.11
C ILE A 346 -19.41 8.77 -8.57
N VAL A 347 -18.69 7.69 -8.90
CA VAL A 347 -18.29 7.39 -10.29
C VAL A 347 -19.51 7.38 -11.21
N MET A 348 -20.59 6.70 -10.82
CA MET A 348 -21.80 6.59 -11.65
C MET A 348 -22.41 7.95 -11.99
N VAL A 349 -22.45 8.88 -11.03
CA VAL A 349 -22.95 10.24 -11.28
C VAL A 349 -22.07 10.96 -12.29
N LEU A 350 -20.75 10.87 -12.14
CA LEU A 350 -19.79 11.53 -13.03
C LEU A 350 -19.82 10.93 -14.44
N GLU A 351 -19.82 9.60 -14.55
CA GLU A 351 -19.97 8.87 -15.82
C GLU A 351 -21.25 9.30 -16.55
N PHE A 352 -22.38 9.36 -15.83
CA PHE A 352 -23.64 9.82 -16.40
C PHE A 352 -23.55 11.26 -16.93
N CYS A 353 -22.95 12.18 -16.17
CA CYS A 353 -22.76 13.57 -16.60
C CYS A 353 -21.91 13.69 -17.87
N ILE A 354 -20.89 12.84 -18.01
CA ILE A 354 -20.02 12.79 -19.20
C ILE A 354 -20.81 12.24 -20.40
N LEU A 355 -21.47 11.09 -20.22
CA LEU A 355 -22.19 10.39 -21.29
C LEU A 355 -23.36 11.21 -21.84
N GLU A 356 -24.17 11.78 -20.95
CA GLU A 356 -25.32 12.63 -21.32
C GLU A 356 -24.91 14.08 -21.62
N ARG A 357 -23.61 14.39 -21.55
CA ARG A 357 -23.05 15.71 -21.81
C ARG A 357 -23.75 16.84 -21.03
N LEU A 358 -24.04 16.58 -19.75
CA LEU A 358 -24.72 17.54 -18.88
C LEU A 358 -23.95 18.86 -18.74
N HIS A 359 -22.63 18.85 -18.93
CA HIS A 359 -21.80 20.07 -18.96
C HIS A 359 -22.22 21.11 -20.02
N ASN A 360 -23.05 20.74 -21.00
CA ASN A 360 -23.59 21.69 -21.98
C ASN A 360 -24.70 22.59 -21.41
N THR A 361 -25.39 22.14 -20.36
CA THR A 361 -26.53 22.85 -19.76
C THR A 361 -26.33 23.16 -18.28
N ILE A 362 -25.51 22.35 -17.60
CA ILE A 362 -25.22 22.45 -16.17
C ILE A 362 -23.80 22.97 -16.00
N THR A 363 -23.67 24.11 -15.34
CA THR A 363 -22.38 24.74 -14.98
C THR A 363 -21.89 24.30 -13.60
N THR A 364 -22.78 23.85 -12.72
CA THR A 364 -22.42 23.42 -11.36
C THR A 364 -23.15 22.14 -10.95
N LEU A 365 -22.40 21.12 -10.50
CA LEU A 365 -22.92 19.88 -9.94
C LEU A 365 -22.51 19.74 -8.47
N LYS A 366 -23.49 19.65 -7.57
CA LYS A 366 -23.29 19.34 -6.15
C LYS A 366 -23.61 17.87 -5.89
N ILE A 367 -22.62 17.07 -5.51
CA ILE A 367 -22.77 15.64 -5.18
C ILE A 367 -22.75 15.48 -3.67
N PHE A 368 -23.84 14.96 -3.09
CA PHE A 368 -23.98 14.70 -1.67
C PHE A 368 -23.83 13.21 -1.36
N SER A 369 -22.91 12.87 -0.47
CA SER A 369 -22.70 11.50 0.04
C SER A 369 -22.70 11.48 1.56
N ASP A 370 -23.33 10.50 2.19
CA ASP A 370 -23.24 10.34 3.65
C ASP A 370 -21.99 9.57 4.14
N SER A 371 -21.19 9.08 3.19
CA SER A 371 -19.89 8.48 3.47
C SER A 371 -18.84 9.55 3.78
N GLN A 372 -18.55 9.72 5.07
CA GLN A 372 -17.42 10.53 5.51
C GLN A 372 -16.09 10.02 4.96
N SER A 373 -15.97 8.70 4.75
CA SER A 373 -14.77 8.08 4.21
C SER A 373 -14.56 8.46 2.75
N ALA A 374 -15.57 8.33 1.89
CA ALA A 374 -15.49 8.73 0.49
C ALA A 374 -15.26 10.24 0.35
N VAL A 375 -16.04 11.05 1.06
CA VAL A 375 -15.90 12.53 1.00
C VAL A 375 -14.52 12.96 1.52
N GLY A 376 -14.03 12.38 2.62
CA GLY A 376 -12.72 12.72 3.18
C GLY A 376 -11.54 12.33 2.27
N LEU A 377 -11.63 11.19 1.59
CA LEU A 377 -10.64 10.76 0.59
C LEU A 377 -10.59 11.71 -0.62
N LEU A 378 -11.76 12.21 -1.05
CA LEU A 378 -11.88 13.04 -2.25
C LEU A 378 -11.63 14.53 -1.98
N THR A 379 -11.94 15.02 -0.77
CA THR A 379 -11.95 16.47 -0.47
C THR A 379 -10.98 16.89 0.65
N LEU A 380 -10.67 16.03 1.63
CA LEU A 380 -9.90 16.38 2.84
C LEU A 380 -8.45 15.85 2.84
N ASN A 381 -7.94 15.44 1.68
CA ASN A 381 -6.57 14.94 1.50
C ASN A 381 -6.22 13.75 2.42
N TRP A 382 -7.20 12.90 2.74
CA TRP A 382 -6.96 11.64 3.44
C TRP A 382 -6.22 10.66 2.52
N ALA A 383 -5.21 9.97 3.05
CA ALA A 383 -4.44 9.01 2.29
C ALA A 383 -5.27 7.74 1.99
N PRO A 384 -5.44 7.34 0.72
CA PRO A 384 -6.15 6.12 0.38
C PRO A 384 -5.35 4.88 0.82
N LYS A 385 -6.03 3.93 1.47
CA LYS A 385 -5.46 2.62 1.83
C LYS A 385 -5.91 1.49 0.91
N SER A 386 -6.95 1.72 0.12
CA SER A 386 -7.59 0.78 -0.79
C SER A 386 -8.32 1.56 -1.90
N TYR A 387 -8.63 0.89 -3.01
CA TYR A 387 -9.39 1.45 -4.15
C TYR A 387 -8.76 2.69 -4.78
N ILE A 388 -7.43 2.69 -4.88
CA ILE A 388 -6.65 3.80 -5.43
C ILE A 388 -7.06 4.09 -6.88
N ASP A 389 -7.31 3.04 -7.68
CA ASP A 389 -7.75 3.18 -9.07
C ASP A 389 -9.11 3.85 -9.17
N VAL A 390 -10.11 3.42 -8.38
CA VAL A 390 -11.45 4.06 -8.37
C VAL A 390 -11.37 5.52 -7.96
N ILE A 391 -10.52 5.86 -6.99
CA ILE A 391 -10.29 7.24 -6.56
C ILE A 391 -9.61 8.06 -7.66
N ARG A 392 -8.72 7.45 -8.45
CA ARG A 392 -8.10 8.08 -9.62
C ARG A 392 -9.17 8.35 -10.68
N ASP A 393 -9.99 7.36 -11.02
CA ASP A 393 -11.06 7.50 -12.04
C ASP A 393 -12.03 8.64 -11.68
N ILE A 394 -12.45 8.74 -10.42
CA ILE A 394 -13.28 9.86 -9.92
C ILE A 394 -12.59 11.20 -10.18
N LYS A 395 -11.29 11.31 -9.87
CA LYS A 395 -10.54 12.57 -10.03
C LYS A 395 -10.38 12.94 -11.50
N GLU A 396 -10.12 11.98 -12.37
CA GLU A 396 -10.02 12.19 -13.81
C GLU A 396 -11.35 12.65 -14.41
N HIS A 397 -12.46 12.01 -14.02
CA HIS A 397 -13.79 12.44 -14.46
C HIS A 397 -14.16 13.85 -13.96
N ILE A 398 -13.80 14.20 -12.72
CA ILE A 398 -13.99 15.56 -12.20
C ILE A 398 -13.22 16.58 -13.05
N GLU A 399 -11.98 16.27 -13.43
CA GLU A 399 -11.16 17.18 -14.24
C GLU A 399 -11.69 17.30 -15.67
N ASP A 400 -12.06 16.18 -16.29
CA ASP A 400 -12.68 16.19 -17.62
C ASP A 400 -13.92 17.09 -17.65
N LEU A 401 -14.79 16.99 -16.65
CA LEU A 401 -15.97 17.84 -16.54
C LEU A 401 -15.63 19.32 -16.25
N ARG A 402 -14.61 19.58 -15.42
CA ARG A 402 -14.14 20.95 -15.15
C ARG A 402 -13.54 21.63 -16.37
N THR A 403 -12.73 20.91 -17.16
CA THR A 403 -12.17 21.45 -18.41
C THR A 403 -13.26 21.78 -19.43
N LYS A 404 -14.43 21.16 -19.30
CA LYS A 404 -15.65 21.45 -20.08
C LYS A 404 -16.54 22.54 -19.47
N GLY A 405 -16.10 23.19 -18.40
CA GLY A 405 -16.81 24.32 -17.77
C GLY A 405 -17.83 23.95 -16.70
N MET A 406 -17.87 22.69 -16.24
CA MET A 406 -18.75 22.27 -15.16
C MET A 406 -17.99 22.14 -13.82
N GLU A 407 -18.34 22.97 -12.85
CA GLU A 407 -17.80 22.89 -11.49
C GLU A 407 -18.41 21.72 -10.72
N ILE A 408 -17.56 20.89 -10.10
CA ILE A 408 -17.98 19.74 -9.30
C ILE A 408 -17.67 19.98 -7.83
N CYS A 409 -18.70 19.94 -6.99
CA CYS A 409 -18.60 20.05 -5.53
C CYS A 409 -19.04 18.73 -4.88
N ILE A 410 -18.14 18.05 -4.17
CA ILE A 410 -18.48 16.86 -3.36
C ILE A 410 -18.68 17.31 -1.91
N LEU A 411 -19.85 17.03 -1.37
CA LEU A 411 -20.32 17.47 -0.08
C LEU A 411 -20.80 16.28 0.73
N TRP A 412 -20.64 16.36 2.04
CA TRP A 412 -21.21 15.34 2.91
C TRP A 412 -22.62 15.72 3.37
N THR A 413 -23.49 14.72 3.44
CA THR A 413 -24.85 14.80 3.96
C THR A 413 -25.04 13.83 5.13
N PRO A 414 -25.86 14.13 6.14
CA PRO A 414 -26.11 13.19 7.23
C PRO A 414 -27.03 12.03 6.81
N GLY A 415 -26.55 10.80 6.91
CA GLY A 415 -27.37 9.60 6.68
C GLY A 415 -28.48 9.40 7.73
N HIS A 416 -29.61 8.82 7.34
CA HIS A 416 -30.82 8.60 8.18
C HIS A 416 -31.39 9.88 8.83
N ALA A 417 -31.33 11.00 8.12
CA ALA A 417 -31.82 12.31 8.59
C ALA A 417 -33.16 12.74 7.96
N ASN A 418 -33.86 11.84 7.26
CA ASN A 418 -35.07 12.14 6.47
C ASN A 418 -34.81 13.14 5.33
N ILE A 419 -33.68 12.98 4.64
CA ILE A 419 -33.33 13.79 3.48
C ILE A 419 -33.71 12.98 2.25
N GLN A 420 -34.78 13.39 1.58
CA GLN A 420 -35.43 12.61 0.52
C GLN A 420 -34.44 12.07 -0.52
N GLY A 421 -33.57 12.91 -1.08
CA GLY A 421 -32.61 12.46 -2.10
C GLY A 421 -31.60 11.42 -1.57
N ASN A 422 -31.17 11.54 -0.31
CA ASN A 422 -30.28 10.56 0.31
C ASN A 422 -30.99 9.24 0.61
N ASP A 423 -32.22 9.31 1.11
CA ASP A 423 -33.02 8.12 1.42
C ASP A 423 -33.42 7.37 0.15
N GLU A 424 -33.66 8.07 -0.97
CA GLU A 424 -33.86 7.47 -2.29
C GLU A 424 -32.58 6.82 -2.84
N ALA A 425 -31.41 7.45 -2.67
CA ALA A 425 -30.12 6.86 -3.05
C ALA A 425 -29.80 5.58 -2.24
N ASP A 426 -30.07 5.58 -0.93
CA ASP A 426 -29.93 4.40 -0.05
C ASP A 426 -30.82 3.24 -0.52
N LEU A 427 -32.06 3.52 -0.90
CA LEU A 427 -32.97 2.52 -1.45
C LEU A 427 -32.43 1.89 -2.75
N LEU A 428 -31.96 2.73 -3.68
CA LEU A 428 -31.36 2.28 -4.94
C LEU A 428 -30.08 1.46 -4.71
N ALA A 429 -29.24 1.87 -3.75
CA ALA A 429 -28.03 1.16 -3.40
C ALA A 429 -28.32 -0.23 -2.82
N LYS A 430 -29.36 -0.35 -1.98
CA LYS A 430 -29.83 -1.65 -1.45
C LYS A 430 -30.37 -2.57 -2.53
N GLN A 431 -31.16 -2.05 -3.46
CA GLN A 431 -31.63 -2.80 -4.62
C GLN A 431 -30.47 -3.33 -5.46
N ALA A 432 -29.49 -2.49 -5.77
CA ALA A 432 -28.29 -2.91 -6.47
C ALA A 432 -27.44 -3.94 -5.71
N ALA A 433 -27.42 -3.90 -4.37
CA ALA A 433 -26.70 -4.88 -3.56
C ALA A 433 -27.38 -6.26 -3.57
N GLU A 434 -28.71 -6.28 -3.60
CA GLU A 434 -29.50 -7.51 -3.79
C GLU A 434 -29.26 -8.09 -5.19
N GLU A 435 -29.28 -7.27 -6.24
CA GLU A 435 -28.94 -7.68 -7.60
C GLU A 435 -27.50 -8.22 -7.69
N ALA A 436 -26.56 -7.65 -6.92
CA ALA A 436 -25.17 -8.11 -6.88
C ALA A 436 -25.01 -9.55 -6.39
N THR A 437 -26.00 -10.12 -5.68
CA THR A 437 -25.99 -11.54 -5.31
C THR A 437 -26.02 -12.47 -6.53
N GLN A 438 -26.63 -12.00 -7.64
CA GLN A 438 -26.82 -12.77 -8.87
C GLN A 438 -25.70 -12.57 -9.90
N LEU A 439 -24.79 -11.61 -9.67
CA LEU A 439 -23.59 -11.47 -10.50
C LEU A 439 -22.83 -12.79 -10.44
N LEU A 440 -22.52 -13.42 -11.58
CA LEU A 440 -21.59 -14.55 -11.56
C LEU A 440 -20.30 -14.09 -10.87
N PRO A 441 -19.70 -14.88 -9.96
CA PRO A 441 -18.37 -14.56 -9.47
C PRO A 441 -17.48 -14.46 -10.70
N LYS A 442 -17.15 -13.23 -11.12
CA LYS A 442 -15.92 -13.04 -11.87
C LYS A 442 -14.89 -13.68 -10.96
N ASN A 443 -14.23 -14.72 -11.45
CA ASN A 443 -13.06 -15.31 -10.82
C ASN A 443 -12.03 -14.20 -10.69
N VAL A 444 -12.20 -13.35 -9.70
CA VAL A 444 -11.21 -12.39 -9.26
C VAL A 444 -10.24 -13.27 -8.52
N MET A 445 -9.32 -13.85 -9.30
CA MET A 445 -8.00 -14.20 -8.81
C MET A 445 -7.37 -12.89 -8.33
N THR A 446 -7.71 -12.47 -7.12
CA THR A 446 -6.90 -11.55 -6.33
C THR A 446 -5.65 -12.33 -5.93
N PHE A 447 -4.54 -11.98 -6.59
CA PHE A 447 -3.17 -12.30 -6.18
C PHE A 447 -2.81 -11.60 -4.86
#